data_AF-A0A828XS80-F1
#
_entry.id   AF-A0A828XS80-F1
#
_cell.length_a   1.000
_cell.length_b   1.000
_cell.length_c   1.000
_cell.angle_alpha   90.00
_cell.angle_beta   90.00
_cell.angle_gamma   90.00
#
_symmetry.space_group_name_H-M   'P 1'
#
loop_
_entity.id
_entity.type
_entity.pdbx_description
1 polymer ?
#
loop_
_entity_poly.entity_id
_entity_poly.type
_entity_poly.pdbx_seq_one_letter_code
_entity_poly.pdbx_strand_id
1 'polypeptide(L)'
;MIQYWEELLFLHWEISKQFLDKILPRGLEVDTFQGKAYIGLVPFRMKGVRPIFLPPLPWVSYFSELNVRTYVKTQGKPGVYFFSLDAGNRIVVEIARKYRI
;
A
#
# COMPACT_ATOMS: atom_id res chain seq x y z
N MET A 1 -5.29 -16.22 -5.99
CA MET A 1 -4.82 -16.01 -4.61
C MET A 1 -6.03 -15.68 -3.76
N ILE A 2 -6.11 -16.18 -2.53
CA ILE A 2 -7.19 -15.86 -1.58
C ILE A 2 -6.56 -15.04 -0.46
N GLN A 3 -7.18 -13.91 -0.12
CA GLN A 3 -6.81 -13.05 1.01
C GLN A 3 -8.05 -12.34 1.55
N TYR A 4 -8.10 -12.13 2.85
CA TYR A 4 -9.11 -11.32 3.52
C TYR A 4 -8.42 -10.19 4.26
N TRP A 5 -9.00 -9.00 4.18
CA TRP A 5 -8.53 -7.82 4.90
C TRP A 5 -9.53 -7.57 6.04
N GLU A 6 -9.03 -7.58 7.26
CA GLU A 6 -9.82 -7.34 8.48
C GLU A 6 -9.27 -6.12 9.21
N GLU A 7 -10.10 -5.51 10.07
CA GLU A 7 -9.67 -4.41 10.96
C GLU A 7 -9.02 -3.23 10.19
N LEU A 8 -9.64 -2.81 9.08
CA LEU A 8 -9.10 -1.72 8.25
C LEU A 8 -9.31 -0.35 8.90
N LEU A 9 -8.24 0.43 8.95
CA LEU A 9 -8.30 1.85 9.34
C LEU A 9 -7.72 2.71 8.21
N PHE A 10 -8.39 3.82 7.91
CA PHE A 10 -7.94 4.79 6.92
C PHE A 10 -7.68 6.12 7.62
N LEU A 11 -6.42 6.56 7.59
CA LEU A 11 -6.02 7.86 8.10
C LEU A 11 -5.42 8.68 6.96
N HIS A 12 -5.85 9.92 6.82
CA HIS A 12 -5.42 10.80 5.74
C HIS A 12 -5.04 12.17 6.26
N TRP A 13 -3.91 12.70 5.79
CA TRP A 13 -3.45 14.05 6.09
C TRP A 13 -3.26 14.81 4.80
N GLU A 14 -3.74 16.04 4.79
CA GLU A 14 -3.50 16.99 3.71
C GLU A 14 -2.00 17.37 3.70
N ILE A 15 -1.40 17.34 2.52
CA ILE A 15 0.00 17.68 2.30
C ILE A 15 0.10 18.61 1.08
N SER A 16 1.11 19.47 1.07
CA SER A 16 1.43 20.31 -0.08
C SER A 16 1.63 19.45 -1.33
N LYS A 17 0.89 19.79 -2.40
CA LYS A 17 1.09 19.18 -3.72
C LYS A 17 2.56 19.33 -4.18
N GLN A 18 3.14 20.52 -4.00
CA GLN A 18 4.53 20.79 -4.41
C GLN A 18 5.55 19.93 -3.66
N PHE A 19 5.26 19.56 -2.41
CA PHE A 19 6.11 18.63 -1.66
C PHE A 19 6.05 17.23 -2.28
N LEU A 20 4.86 16.72 -2.57
CA LEU A 20 4.68 15.40 -3.17
C LEU A 20 5.28 15.32 -4.58
N ASP A 21 5.11 16.34 -5.41
CA ASP A 21 5.68 16.40 -6.76
C ASP A 21 7.22 16.26 -6.76
N LYS A 22 7.91 16.71 -5.69
CA LYS A 22 9.37 16.62 -5.56
C LYS A 22 9.88 15.23 -5.17
N ILE A 23 9.06 14.42 -4.51
CA ILE A 23 9.47 13.11 -3.97
C ILE A 23 8.93 11.94 -4.79
N LEU A 24 7.94 12.18 -5.66
CA LEU A 24 7.41 11.16 -6.55
C LEU A 24 8.41 10.83 -7.68
N PRO A 25 8.48 9.56 -8.11
CA PRO A 25 9.19 9.18 -9.32
C PRO A 25 8.69 9.94 -10.55
N ARG A 26 9.59 10.17 -11.52
CA ARG A 26 9.25 10.79 -12.81
C ARG A 26 8.15 9.99 -13.52
N GLY A 27 7.19 10.71 -14.11
CA GLY A 27 6.06 10.11 -14.83
C GLY A 27 4.81 9.83 -13.98
N LEU A 28 4.88 10.13 -12.67
CA LEU A 28 3.73 10.19 -11.78
C LEU A 28 3.40 11.63 -11.44
N GLU A 29 2.13 11.98 -11.55
CA GLU A 29 1.58 13.28 -11.17
C GLU A 29 0.79 13.13 -9.88
N VAL A 30 0.88 14.08 -8.95
CA VAL A 30 0.05 14.05 -7.74
C VAL A 30 -1.42 14.18 -8.10
N ASP A 31 -2.24 13.23 -7.64
CA ASP A 31 -3.69 13.33 -7.76
C ASP A 31 -4.26 14.12 -6.57
N THR A 32 -5.08 15.12 -6.89
CA THR A 32 -5.68 16.01 -5.90
C THR A 32 -7.18 15.80 -5.84
N PHE A 33 -7.73 15.75 -4.63
CA PHE A 33 -9.16 15.80 -4.39
C PHE A 33 -9.52 17.22 -3.92
N GLN A 34 -10.40 17.90 -4.66
CA GLN A 34 -10.77 19.30 -4.40
C GLN A 34 -9.55 20.24 -4.30
N GLY A 35 -8.54 20.02 -5.15
CA GLY A 35 -7.30 20.80 -5.17
C GLY A 35 -6.31 20.48 -4.05
N LYS A 36 -6.63 19.52 -3.17
CA LYS A 36 -5.80 19.10 -2.04
C LYS A 36 -5.16 17.75 -2.29
N ALA A 37 -3.91 17.59 -1.90
CA ALA A 37 -3.19 16.32 -1.98
C ALA A 37 -3.11 15.66 -0.60
N TYR A 38 -3.04 14.32 -0.58
CA TYR A 38 -3.12 13.55 0.66
C TYR A 38 -2.07 12.46 0.74
N ILE A 39 -1.55 12.25 1.94
CA ILE A 39 -0.87 11.00 2.32
C ILE A 39 -1.83 10.19 3.17
N GLY A 40 -1.94 8.90 2.86
CA GLY A 40 -2.73 7.93 3.60
C GLY A 40 -1.84 6.95 4.36
N LEU A 41 -2.22 6.68 5.61
CA LEU A 41 -1.71 5.58 6.41
C LEU A 41 -2.84 4.56 6.58
N VAL A 42 -2.63 3.34 6.11
CA VAL A 42 -3.67 2.29 6.12
C VAL A 42 -3.13 1.04 6.80
N PRO A 43 -3.27 0.91 8.14
CA PRO A 43 -3.07 -0.35 8.83
C PRO A 43 -4.28 -1.27 8.62
N PHE A 44 -4.00 -2.55 8.44
CA PHE A 44 -5.01 -3.60 8.36
C PHE A 44 -4.41 -4.97 8.67
N ARG A 45 -5.27 -5.94 8.93
CA ARG A 45 -4.89 -7.32 9.20
C ARG A 45 -5.14 -8.18 7.97
N MET A 46 -4.08 -8.82 7.49
CA MET A 46 -4.11 -9.83 6.45
C MET A 46 -4.46 -11.19 7.07
N LYS A 47 -5.48 -11.85 6.52
CA LYS A 47 -5.96 -13.15 6.99
C LYS A 47 -6.10 -14.16 5.85
N GLY A 48 -5.58 -15.36 6.10
CA GLY A 48 -5.72 -16.48 5.19
C GLY A 48 -5.03 -16.31 3.84
N VAL A 49 -3.96 -15.50 3.75
CA VAL A 49 -3.22 -15.29 2.49
C VAL A 49 -2.65 -16.62 1.99
N ARG A 50 -3.17 -17.11 0.85
CA ARG A 50 -2.78 -18.41 0.29
C ARG A 50 -3.10 -18.55 -1.21
N PRO A 51 -2.40 -19.44 -1.94
CA PRO A 51 -2.89 -19.95 -3.22
C PRO A 51 -4.22 -20.69 -3.05
N ILE A 52 -5.08 -20.65 -4.08
CA ILE A 52 -6.47 -21.16 -4.01
C ILE A 52 -6.52 -22.63 -3.52
N PHE A 53 -5.55 -23.44 -3.95
CA PHE A 53 -5.50 -24.89 -3.70
C PHE A 53 -4.72 -25.31 -2.45
N LEU A 54 -4.12 -24.38 -1.70
CA LEU A 54 -3.32 -24.71 -0.51
C LEU A 54 -3.98 -24.21 0.77
N PRO A 55 -3.86 -24.92 1.91
CA PRO A 55 -4.36 -24.43 3.20
C PRO A 55 -3.56 -23.21 3.69
N PRO A 56 -4.14 -22.34 4.53
CA PRO A 56 -3.40 -21.24 5.13
C PRO A 56 -2.37 -21.77 6.13
N LEU A 57 -1.14 -21.28 6.05
CA LEU A 57 -0.07 -21.65 6.96
C LEU A 57 -0.02 -20.63 8.12
N PRO A 58 0.04 -21.07 9.40
CA PRO A 58 -0.05 -20.18 10.56
C PRO A 58 0.95 -19.02 10.54
N TRP A 59 2.16 -19.26 10.03
CA TRP A 59 3.28 -18.32 10.09
C TRP A 59 3.41 -17.39 8.89
N VAL A 60 2.60 -17.52 7.84
CA VAL A 60 2.73 -16.68 6.62
C VAL A 60 1.39 -16.19 6.10
N SER A 61 0.29 -16.87 6.44
CA SER A 61 -1.05 -16.51 5.97
C SER A 61 -1.74 -15.45 6.84
N TYR A 62 -1.15 -15.06 7.97
CA TYR A 62 -1.74 -14.11 8.92
C TYR A 62 -0.67 -13.12 9.39
N PHE A 63 -0.90 -11.82 9.17
CA PHE A 63 0.01 -10.76 9.59
C PHE A 63 -0.68 -9.39 9.53
N SER A 64 -0.11 -8.39 10.20
CA SER A 64 -0.52 -6.99 10.04
C SER A 64 0.26 -6.35 8.89
N GLU A 65 -0.43 -5.55 8.09
CA GLU A 65 0.15 -4.76 7.01
C GLU A 65 -0.16 -3.27 7.22
N LEU A 66 0.78 -2.42 6.85
CA LEU A 66 0.69 -0.97 6.98
C LEU A 66 1.16 -0.32 5.68
N ASN A 67 0.25 0.41 5.05
CA ASN A 67 0.52 1.11 3.80
C ASN A 67 0.70 2.60 4.05
N VAL A 68 1.88 3.13 3.74
CA VAL A 68 2.09 4.58 3.61
C VAL A 68 2.02 4.92 2.13
N ARG A 69 0.99 5.64 1.72
CA ARG A 69 0.71 5.87 0.30
C ARG A 69 0.21 7.27 -0.02
N THR A 70 0.31 7.67 -1.27
CA THR A 70 -0.36 8.87 -1.81
C THR A 70 -1.11 8.54 -3.09
N TYR A 71 -1.93 9.47 -3.56
CA TYR A 71 -2.73 9.33 -4.77
C TYR A 71 -1.98 9.98 -5.94
N VAL A 72 -1.90 9.25 -7.05
CA VAL A 72 -1.17 9.69 -8.24
C VAL A 72 -2.00 9.44 -9.49
N LYS A 73 -1.64 10.13 -10.56
CA LYS A 73 -2.12 9.88 -11.91
C LYS A 73 -0.94 9.67 -12.84
N THR A 74 -1.14 8.84 -13.84
CA THR A 74 -0.20 8.71 -14.97
C THR A 74 -1.00 8.59 -16.26
N GLN A 75 -0.75 9.48 -17.22
CA GLN A 75 -1.49 9.53 -18.49
C GLN A 75 -3.02 9.56 -18.28
N GLY A 76 -3.48 10.33 -17.30
CA GLY A 76 -4.90 10.46 -16.93
C GLY A 76 -5.49 9.27 -16.14
N LYS A 77 -4.73 8.19 -15.90
CA LYS A 77 -5.19 7.02 -15.13
C LYS A 77 -4.88 7.21 -13.64
N PRO A 78 -5.88 7.10 -12.74
CA PRO A 78 -5.65 7.22 -11.30
C PRO A 78 -4.96 5.97 -10.75
N GLY A 79 -4.19 6.17 -9.67
CA GLY A 79 -3.46 5.11 -8.98
C GLY A 79 -3.05 5.53 -7.58
N VAL A 80 -2.38 4.61 -6.88
CA VAL A 80 -1.76 4.87 -5.59
C VAL A 80 -0.27 4.58 -5.68
N TYR A 81 0.53 5.43 -5.08
CA TYR A 81 1.97 5.21 -4.93
C TYR A 81 2.27 4.86 -3.48
N PHE A 82 2.96 3.75 -3.24
CA PHE A 82 3.36 3.30 -1.92
C PHE A 82 4.77 3.81 -1.61
N PHE A 83 4.89 4.66 -0.58
CA PHE A 83 6.19 5.03 -0.03
C PHE A 83 6.78 3.88 0.78
N SER A 84 5.94 3.23 1.59
CA SER A 84 6.27 1.99 2.28
C SER A 84 5.08 1.03 2.28
N LEU A 85 5.44 -0.25 2.36
CA LEU A 85 4.56 -1.39 2.47
C LEU A 85 5.16 -2.27 3.57
N ASP A 86 4.72 -2.03 4.80
CA ASP A 86 5.30 -2.65 5.98
C ASP A 86 4.43 -3.84 6.40
N ALA A 87 5.06 -5.01 6.59
CA ALA A 87 4.37 -6.20 7.06
C ALA A 87 5.03 -6.70 8.35
N GLY A 88 4.22 -7.09 9.34
CA GLY A 88 4.69 -7.61 10.64
C GLY A 88 5.35 -8.99 10.57
N ASN A 89 5.66 -9.49 9.37
CA ASN A 89 6.16 -10.84 9.14
C ASN A 89 7.42 -10.83 8.27
N ARG A 90 8.56 -11.21 8.87
CA ARG A 90 9.88 -11.17 8.21
C ARG A 90 9.96 -12.01 6.94
N ILE A 91 9.35 -13.19 6.92
CA ILE A 91 9.34 -14.09 5.75
C ILE A 91 8.57 -13.45 4.60
N VAL A 92 7.40 -12.87 4.91
CA VAL A 92 6.59 -12.16 3.91
C VAL A 92 7.34 -10.94 3.36
N VAL A 93 7.99 -10.16 4.22
CA VAL A 93 8.80 -9.01 3.81
C VAL A 93 9.97 -9.43 2.90
N GLU A 94 10.68 -10.50 3.23
CA GLU A 94 11.79 -11.01 2.41
C GLU A 94 11.32 -11.48 1.02
N ILE A 95 10.17 -12.16 0.94
CA ILE A 95 9.56 -12.55 -0.34
C ILE A 95 9.17 -11.31 -1.14
N ALA A 96 8.47 -10.35 -0.53
CA ALA A 96 8.01 -9.14 -1.20
C ALA A 96 9.16 -8.30 -1.76
N ARG A 97 10.27 -8.17 -1.01
CA ARG A 97 11.47 -7.45 -1.47
C ARG A 97 12.09 -8.06 -2.73
N LYS A 98 11.98 -9.37 -2.92
CA LYS A 98 12.51 -10.06 -4.13
C LYS A 98 11.76 -9.67 -5.41
N TYR A 99 10.53 -9.15 -5.28
CA TYR A 99 9.68 -8.73 -6.40
C TYR A 99 9.43 -7.23 -6.44
N ARG A 100 10.29 -6.44 -5.78
CA ARG A 100 10.25 -4.97 -5.85
C ARG A 100 10.71 -4.54 -7.25
N ILE A 101 9.76 -4.29 -8.15
CA ILE A 101 9.97 -3.69 -9.48
C ILE A 101 9.82 -2.17 -9.36
#